data_AF-A0A7J4R0F9-F1
#
_entry.id   AF-A0A7J4R0F9-F1
#
_cell.length_a   1.000
_cell.length_b   1.000
_cell.length_c   1.000
_cell.angle_alpha   90.00
_cell.angle_beta   90.00
_cell.angle_gamma   90.00
#
_symmetry.space_group_name_H-M   'P 1'
#
loop_
_entity.id
_entity.type
_entity.pdbx_description
1 polymer ?
#
loop_
_entity_poly.entity_id
_entity_poly.type
_entity_poly.pdbx_seq_one_letter_code
_entity_poly.pdbx_strand_id
1 'polypeptide(L)'
;ATIRVMLDETTLALLEPLEADQFQETDALKRQGFLAPTEHLTAGLIEEAAQRASIAISRRDPRGYDAARRISDIRRMHMLLDLLKTQGLRSARSYLQRADEQLRDGERSTSRFLKKQVVHNFRQAVQTLQECHPKAGIVRQLVEEHLQKNPNERILIFSEYRDTVEHLVEDLNQIPGAIVDRFIGQSKRGKKEGMTQKQQ
;
A
#
# COMPACT_ATOMS: atom_id res chain seq x y z
N ALA A 1 18.88 17.67 2.39
CA ALA A 1 18.17 17.91 3.66
C ALA A 1 16.99 16.95 3.75
N THR A 2 16.68 16.42 4.94
CA THR A 2 15.52 15.54 5.15
C THR A 2 14.32 16.38 5.54
N ILE A 3 13.20 16.24 4.83
CA ILE A 3 11.93 16.93 5.15
C ILE A 3 11.06 15.98 5.97
N ARG A 4 10.68 16.39 7.18
CA ARG A 4 9.68 15.66 7.98
C ARG A 4 8.29 16.10 7.57
N VAL A 5 7.42 15.13 7.33
CA VAL A 5 6.06 15.35 6.84
C VAL A 5 5.10 14.71 7.83
N MET A 6 4.19 15.50 8.38
CA MET A 6 3.16 15.02 9.31
C MET A 6 1.90 14.68 8.52
N LEU A 7 1.26 13.56 8.84
CA LEU A 7 -0.04 13.20 8.25
C LEU A 7 -1.12 14.16 8.73
N ASP A 8 -2.07 14.47 7.85
CA ASP A 8 -3.22 15.32 8.19
C ASP A 8 -4.27 14.55 9.01
N GLU A 9 -5.18 15.28 9.65
CA GLU A 9 -6.23 14.69 10.48
C GLU A 9 -7.11 13.71 9.70
N THR A 10 -7.37 14.00 8.41
CA THR A 10 -8.15 13.13 7.53
C THR A 10 -7.46 11.78 7.33
N THR A 11 -6.17 11.76 7.02
CA THR A 11 -5.41 10.52 6.84
C THR A 11 -5.34 9.74 8.15
N LEU A 12 -5.15 10.41 9.28
CA LEU A 12 -5.13 9.77 10.60
C LEU A 12 -6.48 9.11 10.93
N ALA A 13 -7.59 9.81 10.68
CA ALA A 13 -8.94 9.26 10.89
C ALA A 13 -9.24 8.04 10.00
N LEU A 14 -8.65 7.97 8.80
CA LEU A 14 -8.75 6.80 7.93
C LEU A 14 -7.89 5.61 8.40
N LEU A 15 -6.77 5.88 9.07
CA LEU A 15 -5.86 4.86 9.59
C LEU A 15 -6.41 4.14 10.82
N GLU A 16 -7.01 4.89 11.74
CA GLU A 16 -7.37 4.39 13.08
C GLU A 16 -8.22 3.10 13.06
N PRO A 17 -9.31 2.98 12.27
CA PRO A 17 -10.11 1.74 12.24
C PRO A 17 -9.36 0.55 11.65
N LEU A 18 -8.46 0.79 10.69
CA LEU A 18 -7.65 -0.24 10.04
C LEU A 18 -6.55 -0.75 10.97
N GLU A 19 -5.91 0.15 11.72
CA GLU A 19 -4.90 -0.19 12.73
C GLU A 19 -5.51 -0.99 13.90
N ALA A 20 -6.71 -0.60 14.34
CA ALA A 20 -7.44 -1.32 15.38
C ALA A 20 -7.74 -2.78 14.97
N ASP A 21 -8.21 -3.01 13.73
CA ASP A 21 -8.44 -4.37 13.20
C ASP A 21 -7.13 -5.16 13.07
N GLN A 22 -6.05 -4.54 12.56
CA GLN A 22 -4.73 -5.19 12.49
C GLN A 22 -4.25 -5.60 13.88
N PHE A 23 -4.40 -4.72 14.89
CA PHE A 23 -3.99 -5.00 16.25
C PHE A 23 -4.76 -6.20 16.84
N GLN A 24 -6.09 -6.23 16.69
CA GLN A 24 -6.93 -7.32 17.17
C GLN A 24 -6.56 -8.67 16.54
N GLU A 25 -6.36 -8.70 15.22
CA GLU A 25 -5.99 -9.93 14.50
C GLU A 25 -4.58 -10.40 14.87
N THR A 26 -3.66 -9.46 15.07
CA THR A 26 -2.28 -9.73 15.52
C THR A 26 -2.26 -10.29 16.94
N ASP A 27 -3.06 -9.72 17.84
CA ASP A 27 -3.19 -10.19 19.23
C ASP A 27 -3.78 -11.61 19.30
N ALA A 28 -4.76 -11.93 18.44
CA ALA A 28 -5.28 -13.29 18.31
C ALA A 28 -4.18 -14.29 17.91
N LEU A 29 -3.32 -13.96 16.95
CA LEU A 29 -2.19 -14.83 16.55
C LEU A 29 -1.14 -14.99 17.65
N LYS A 30 -0.89 -13.94 18.45
CA LYS A 30 -0.01 -14.02 19.62
C LYS A 30 -0.54 -15.01 20.64
N ARG A 31 -1.84 -14.91 20.98
CA ARG A 31 -2.49 -15.85 21.93
C ARG A 31 -2.52 -17.29 21.43
N GLN A 32 -2.63 -17.49 20.11
CA GLN A 32 -2.58 -18.81 19.49
C GLN A 32 -1.14 -19.38 19.39
N GLY A 33 -0.11 -18.59 19.68
CA GLY A 33 1.30 -18.99 19.58
C GLY A 33 1.90 -18.94 18.17
N PHE A 34 1.16 -18.42 17.19
CA PHE A 34 1.62 -18.31 15.80
C PHE A 34 2.44 -17.05 15.54
N LEU A 35 2.35 -16.03 16.40
CA LEU A 35 3.13 -14.81 16.30
C LEU A 35 3.86 -14.53 17.63
N ALA A 36 5.11 -14.08 17.56
CA ALA A 36 5.86 -13.68 18.74
C ALA A 36 5.27 -12.42 19.39
N PRO A 37 5.41 -12.25 20.72
CA PRO A 37 5.11 -10.98 21.39
C PRO A 37 5.94 -9.85 20.76
N THR A 38 5.25 -8.83 20.23
CA THR A 38 5.86 -7.66 19.59
C THR A 38 4.97 -6.45 19.77
N GLU A 39 5.56 -5.27 19.91
CA GLU A 39 4.82 -4.00 19.86
C GLU A 39 4.55 -3.57 18.42
N HIS A 40 5.50 -3.83 17.51
CA HIS A 40 5.42 -3.41 16.11
C HIS A 40 5.41 -4.62 15.18
N LEU A 41 4.39 -4.69 14.33
CA LEU A 41 4.30 -5.72 13.31
C LEU A 41 5.19 -5.35 12.11
N THR A 42 6.01 -6.29 11.65
CA THR A 42 6.84 -6.14 10.46
C THR A 42 6.53 -7.22 9.44
N ALA A 43 6.86 -6.97 8.17
CA ALA A 43 6.73 -7.98 7.11
C ALA A 43 7.48 -9.28 7.44
N GLY A 44 8.64 -9.19 8.09
CA GLY A 44 9.41 -10.35 8.56
C GLY A 44 8.64 -11.20 9.56
N LEU A 45 8.02 -10.56 10.57
CA LEU A 45 7.21 -11.27 11.57
C LEU A 45 5.96 -11.91 10.96
N ILE A 46 5.34 -11.28 9.96
CA ILE A 46 4.22 -11.86 9.22
C ILE A 46 4.65 -13.12 8.44
N GLU A 47 5.85 -13.12 7.87
CA GLU A 47 6.40 -14.27 7.15
C GLU A 47 6.77 -15.41 8.10
N GLU A 48 7.40 -15.12 9.23
CA GLU A 48 7.67 -16.11 10.28
C GLU A 48 6.37 -16.75 10.79
N ALA A 49 5.33 -15.95 11.01
CA ALA A 49 4.01 -16.46 11.40
C ALA A 49 3.42 -17.39 10.33
N ALA A 50 3.56 -17.04 9.05
CA ALA A 50 3.12 -17.87 7.94
C ALA A 50 3.84 -19.22 7.91
N GLN A 51 5.15 -19.23 8.15
CA GLN A 51 5.94 -20.46 8.26
C GLN A 51 5.46 -21.33 9.43
N ARG A 52 5.23 -20.73 10.61
CA ARG A 52 4.68 -21.44 11.78
C ARG A 52 3.30 -22.05 11.49
N ALA A 53 2.42 -21.32 10.82
CA ALA A 53 1.10 -21.83 10.41
C ALA A 53 1.23 -23.00 9.44
N SER A 54 2.15 -22.91 8.46
CA SER A 54 2.44 -23.99 7.52
C SER A 54 2.95 -25.26 8.22
N ILE A 55 3.86 -25.11 9.20
CA ILE A 55 4.34 -26.22 10.03
C ILE A 55 3.21 -26.85 10.86
N ALA A 56 2.29 -26.05 11.42
CA ALA A 56 1.14 -26.57 12.13
C ALA A 56 0.21 -27.38 11.21
N ILE A 57 -0.06 -26.87 10.00
CA ILE A 57 -0.85 -27.58 8.98
C ILE A 57 -0.19 -28.93 8.61
N SER A 58 1.13 -28.95 8.38
CA SER A 58 1.83 -30.19 8.02
C SER A 58 1.79 -31.24 9.14
N ARG A 59 1.73 -30.79 10.39
CA ARG A 59 1.53 -31.62 11.58
C ARG A 59 0.06 -31.99 11.85
N ARG A 60 -0.85 -31.66 10.93
CA ARG A 60 -2.31 -31.86 11.06
C ARG A 60 -2.93 -31.16 12.27
N ASP A 61 -2.33 -30.07 12.75
CA ASP A 61 -2.94 -29.21 13.76
C ASP A 61 -4.02 -28.35 13.09
N PRO A 62 -5.31 -28.51 13.45
CA PRO A 62 -6.40 -27.79 12.80
C PRO A 62 -6.30 -26.27 12.98
N ARG A 63 -5.62 -25.78 14.03
CA ARG A 63 -5.41 -24.35 14.28
C ARG A 63 -4.58 -23.68 13.17
N GLY A 64 -3.72 -24.45 12.50
CA GLY A 64 -2.86 -23.93 11.43
C GLY A 64 -3.64 -23.32 10.26
N TYR A 65 -4.81 -23.86 9.93
CA TYR A 65 -5.67 -23.33 8.86
C TYR A 65 -6.28 -21.96 9.23
N ASP A 66 -6.80 -21.80 10.46
CA ASP A 66 -7.31 -20.49 10.91
C ASP A 66 -6.18 -19.47 11.04
N ALA A 67 -5.01 -19.90 11.53
CA ALA A 67 -3.83 -19.03 11.59
C ALA A 67 -3.41 -18.55 10.19
N ALA A 68 -3.23 -19.45 9.23
CA ALA A 68 -2.87 -19.11 7.85
C ALA A 68 -3.87 -18.13 7.22
N ARG A 69 -5.16 -18.35 7.51
CA ARG A 69 -6.26 -17.48 7.10
C ARG A 69 -6.11 -16.06 7.63
N ARG A 70 -5.87 -15.91 8.93
CA ARG A 70 -5.67 -14.61 9.60
C ARG A 70 -4.40 -13.91 9.14
N ILE A 71 -3.30 -14.66 9.00
CA ILE A 71 -2.02 -14.15 8.52
C ILE A 71 -2.16 -13.55 7.11
N SER A 72 -2.94 -14.18 6.23
CA SER A 72 -3.21 -13.64 4.90
C SER A 72 -3.94 -12.30 4.97
N ASP A 73 -4.95 -12.18 5.84
CA ASP A 73 -5.69 -10.92 6.02
C ASP A 73 -4.78 -9.83 6.64
N ILE A 74 -3.98 -10.17 7.66
CA ILE A 74 -3.01 -9.26 8.30
C ILE A 74 -1.98 -8.75 7.30
N ARG A 75 -1.44 -9.63 6.44
CA ARG A 75 -0.48 -9.25 5.38
C ARG A 75 -1.07 -8.19 4.46
N ARG A 76 -2.34 -8.34 4.09
CA ARG A 76 -3.04 -7.38 3.23
C ARG A 76 -3.34 -6.06 3.95
N MET A 77 -3.75 -6.15 5.21
CA MET A 77 -3.97 -4.97 6.05
C MET A 77 -2.67 -4.17 6.26
N HIS A 78 -1.56 -4.87 6.52
CA HIS A 78 -0.24 -4.26 6.68
C HIS A 78 0.18 -3.49 5.42
N MET A 79 0.05 -4.12 4.25
CA MET A 79 0.32 -3.44 2.97
C MET A 79 -0.60 -2.24 2.74
N LEU A 80 -1.88 -2.33 3.08
CA LEU A 80 -2.83 -1.22 2.95
C LEU A 80 -2.41 -0.03 3.83
N LEU A 81 -2.11 -0.30 5.11
CA LEU A 81 -1.64 0.70 6.07
C LEU A 81 -0.32 1.34 5.62
N ASP A 82 0.65 0.53 5.17
CA ASP A 82 1.95 1.02 4.69
C ASP A 82 1.79 1.96 3.49
N LEU A 83 0.94 1.59 2.52
CA LEU A 83 0.66 2.45 1.36
C LEU A 83 0.01 3.77 1.79
N LEU A 84 -0.98 3.71 2.68
CA LEU A 84 -1.68 4.91 3.15
C LEU A 84 -0.74 5.84 3.93
N LYS A 85 0.14 5.30 4.78
CA LYS A 85 1.11 6.05 5.60
C LYS A 85 2.27 6.65 4.81
N THR A 86 2.65 6.05 3.67
CA THR A 86 3.92 6.40 2.99
C THR A 86 3.76 6.91 1.56
N GLN A 87 2.69 6.50 0.87
CA GLN A 87 2.45 6.80 -0.55
C GLN A 87 1.20 7.65 -0.75
N GLY A 88 0.21 7.52 0.14
CA GLY A 88 -1.04 8.27 0.10
C GLY A 88 -2.23 7.46 -0.37
N LEU A 89 -3.37 8.14 -0.40
CA LEU A 89 -4.68 7.55 -0.56
C LEU A 89 -4.87 6.90 -1.93
N ARG A 90 -4.39 7.54 -3.00
CA ARG A 90 -4.52 7.02 -4.36
C ARG A 90 -3.85 5.64 -4.49
N SER A 91 -2.67 5.47 -3.89
CA SER A 91 -1.94 4.18 -3.91
C SER A 91 -2.65 3.10 -3.09
N ALA A 92 -3.21 3.46 -1.93
CA ALA A 92 -4.05 2.56 -1.13
C ALA A 92 -5.33 2.12 -1.89
N ARG A 93 -5.97 3.04 -2.60
CA ARG A 93 -7.13 2.75 -3.47
C ARG A 93 -6.78 1.79 -4.60
N SER A 94 -5.70 2.06 -5.33
CA SER A 94 -5.21 1.20 -6.43
C SER A 94 -4.89 -0.22 -5.94
N TYR A 95 -4.38 -0.36 -4.71
CA TYR A 95 -4.17 -1.68 -4.09
C TYR A 95 -5.48 -2.45 -3.88
N LEU A 96 -6.51 -1.82 -3.30
CA LEU A 96 -7.80 -2.47 -3.06
C LEU A 96 -8.58 -2.73 -4.35
N GLN A 97 -8.47 -1.85 -5.34
CA GLN A 97 -9.10 -2.04 -6.64
C GLN A 97 -8.56 -3.29 -7.33
N ARG A 98 -7.23 -3.51 -7.33
CA ARG A 98 -6.65 -4.75 -7.88
C ARG A 98 -7.16 -6.00 -7.16
N ALA A 99 -7.27 -5.94 -5.83
CA ALA A 99 -7.80 -7.06 -5.07
C ALA A 99 -9.28 -7.36 -5.43
N ASP A 100 -10.06 -6.33 -5.77
CA ASP A 100 -11.46 -6.46 -6.24
C ASP A 100 -11.52 -7.01 -7.68
N GLU A 101 -10.65 -6.56 -8.57
CA GLU A 101 -10.51 -7.08 -9.93
C GLU A 101 -10.14 -8.57 -9.94
N GLN A 102 -9.17 -8.97 -9.10
CA GLN A 102 -8.82 -10.38 -8.89
C GLN A 102 -10.03 -11.21 -8.45
N LEU A 103 -10.87 -10.67 -7.55
CA LEU A 103 -12.08 -11.33 -7.10
C LEU A 103 -13.09 -11.54 -8.24
N ARG A 104 -13.26 -10.53 -9.11
CA ARG A 104 -14.13 -10.61 -10.30
C ARG A 104 -13.62 -11.61 -11.33
N ASP A 105 -12.30 -11.73 -11.45
CA ASP A 105 -11.62 -12.73 -12.31
C ASP A 105 -11.67 -14.16 -11.70
N GLY A 106 -12.34 -14.34 -10.56
CA GLY A 106 -12.58 -15.65 -9.93
C GLY A 106 -11.63 -15.99 -8.77
N GLU A 107 -10.65 -15.13 -8.46
CA GLU A 107 -9.71 -15.35 -7.35
C GLU A 107 -10.36 -15.01 -6.00
N ARG A 108 -10.89 -16.03 -5.33
CA ARG A 108 -11.62 -15.83 -4.06
C ARG A 108 -10.71 -15.59 -2.84
N SER A 109 -9.38 -15.63 -3.02
CA SER A 109 -8.39 -15.51 -1.93
C SER A 109 -8.49 -14.17 -1.19
N THR A 110 -8.92 -13.11 -1.86
CA THR A 110 -9.05 -11.74 -1.34
C THR A 110 -10.45 -11.41 -0.81
N SER A 111 -11.45 -12.25 -1.14
CA SER A 111 -12.87 -11.94 -0.89
C SER A 111 -13.15 -11.64 0.58
N ARG A 112 -12.55 -12.42 1.48
CA ARG A 112 -12.74 -12.25 2.92
C ARG A 112 -12.19 -10.91 3.40
N PHE A 113 -10.97 -10.57 3.00
CA PHE A 113 -10.34 -9.31 3.37
C PHE A 113 -11.17 -8.11 2.90
N LEU A 114 -11.64 -8.12 1.65
CA LEU A 114 -12.48 -7.05 1.10
C LEU A 114 -13.85 -6.91 1.77
N LYS A 115 -14.37 -7.99 2.36
CA LYS A 115 -15.65 -8.03 3.09
C LYS A 115 -15.52 -7.66 4.57
N LYS A 116 -14.31 -7.53 5.12
CA LYS A 116 -14.14 -7.03 6.49
C LYS A 116 -14.79 -5.66 6.61
N GLN A 117 -15.59 -5.45 7.65
CA GLN A 117 -16.38 -4.22 7.79
C GLN A 117 -15.50 -2.97 7.73
N VAL A 118 -14.33 -2.98 8.38
CA VAL A 118 -13.38 -1.86 8.36
C VAL A 118 -12.82 -1.58 6.96
N VAL A 119 -12.51 -2.62 6.18
CA VAL A 119 -11.99 -2.48 4.80
C VAL A 119 -13.10 -2.02 3.87
N HIS A 120 -14.31 -2.55 4.02
CA HIS A 120 -15.48 -2.13 3.26
C HIS A 120 -15.80 -0.65 3.53
N ASN A 121 -15.86 -0.25 4.80
CA ASN A 121 -16.11 1.14 5.20
C ASN A 121 -15.04 2.08 4.66
N PHE A 122 -13.76 1.70 4.80
CA PHE A 122 -12.65 2.45 4.20
C PHE A 122 -12.85 2.63 2.70
N ARG A 123 -13.12 1.54 1.96
CA ARG A 123 -13.38 1.60 0.51
C ARG A 123 -14.51 2.57 0.15
N GLN A 124 -15.60 2.59 0.91
CA GLN A 124 -16.71 3.53 0.66
C GLN A 124 -16.30 4.97 0.95
N ALA A 125 -15.66 5.21 2.10
CA ALA A 125 -15.24 6.54 2.51
C ALA A 125 -14.28 7.20 1.52
N VAL A 126 -13.41 6.40 0.87
CA VAL A 126 -12.35 6.94 0.00
C VAL A 126 -12.71 7.02 -1.48
N GLN A 127 -13.91 6.61 -1.89
CA GLN A 127 -14.32 6.63 -3.30
C GLN A 127 -14.27 8.03 -3.91
N THR A 128 -14.80 9.01 -3.18
CA THR A 128 -14.94 10.41 -3.61
C THR A 128 -13.90 11.33 -2.98
N LEU A 129 -13.12 10.83 -2.03
CA LEU A 129 -12.10 11.63 -1.35
C LEU A 129 -10.91 11.89 -2.28
N GLN A 130 -10.48 13.15 -2.32
CA GLN A 130 -9.23 13.54 -3.00
C GLN A 130 -8.02 13.10 -2.17
N GLU A 131 -6.82 13.22 -2.76
CA GLU A 131 -5.59 12.89 -2.04
C GLU A 131 -5.42 13.78 -0.81
N CYS A 132 -5.39 13.17 0.37
CA CYS A 132 -5.19 13.84 1.65
C CYS A 132 -3.74 13.74 2.14
N HIS A 133 -2.94 12.83 1.58
CA HIS A 133 -1.57 12.65 2.02
C HIS A 133 -0.66 13.77 1.49
N PRO A 134 0.07 14.49 2.36
CA PRO A 134 0.78 15.72 2.00
C PRO A 134 1.99 15.53 1.08
N LYS A 135 2.58 14.32 1.05
CA LYS A 135 3.84 14.05 0.32
C LYS A 135 3.75 14.38 -1.17
N ALA A 136 2.66 14.04 -1.85
CA ALA A 136 2.51 14.35 -3.28
C ALA A 136 2.48 15.87 -3.52
N GLY A 137 1.74 16.61 -2.68
CA GLY A 137 1.70 18.08 -2.72
C GLY A 137 3.06 18.72 -2.46
N ILE A 138 3.81 18.23 -1.48
CA ILE A 138 5.17 18.72 -1.19
C ILE A 138 6.12 18.44 -2.35
N VAL A 139 6.06 17.25 -2.96
CA VAL A 139 6.88 16.94 -4.15
C VAL A 139 6.54 17.89 -5.29
N ARG A 140 5.25 18.14 -5.53
CA ARG A 140 4.80 19.11 -6.54
C ARG A 140 5.36 20.51 -6.28
N GLN A 141 5.24 20.99 -5.05
CA GLN A 141 5.76 22.31 -4.65
C GLN A 141 7.27 22.42 -4.89
N LEU A 142 8.05 21.41 -4.48
CA LEU A 142 9.51 21.41 -4.67
C LEU A 142 9.92 21.43 -6.14
N VAL A 143 9.19 20.69 -6.99
CA VAL A 143 9.41 20.68 -8.44
C VAL A 143 9.08 22.05 -9.04
N GLU A 144 7.93 22.62 -8.68
CA GLU A 144 7.50 23.92 -9.17
C GLU A 144 8.48 25.05 -8.79
N GLU A 145 8.88 25.12 -7.51
CA GLU A 145 9.85 26.11 -7.03
C GLU A 145 11.22 25.97 -7.72
N HIS A 146 11.63 24.74 -8.03
CA HIS A 146 12.88 24.48 -8.72
C HIS A 146 12.82 24.91 -10.19
N LEU A 147 11.77 24.54 -10.92
CA LEU A 147 11.61 24.91 -12.34
C LEU A 147 11.40 26.41 -12.54
N GLN A 148 10.75 27.11 -11.60
CA GLN A 148 10.65 28.57 -11.64
C GLN A 148 12.02 29.26 -11.59
N LYS A 149 12.97 28.70 -10.85
CA LYS A 149 14.34 29.23 -10.73
C LYS A 149 15.23 28.76 -11.87
N ASN A 150 15.05 27.51 -12.30
CA ASN A 150 15.88 26.83 -13.28
C ASN A 150 15.02 26.15 -14.37
N PRO A 151 14.45 26.90 -15.34
CA PRO A 151 13.47 26.34 -16.29
C PRO A 151 13.99 25.22 -17.20
N ASN A 152 15.31 25.10 -17.35
CA ASN A 152 15.95 24.14 -18.26
C ASN A 152 16.61 22.96 -17.52
N GLU A 153 16.51 22.90 -16.19
CA GLU A 153 17.10 21.82 -15.41
C GLU A 153 16.25 20.54 -15.45
N ARG A 154 16.92 19.40 -15.21
CA ARG A 154 16.31 18.07 -15.21
C ARG A 154 16.20 17.56 -13.79
N ILE A 155 15.03 17.06 -13.43
CA ILE A 155 14.74 16.50 -12.11
C ILE A 155 14.52 14.99 -12.26
N LEU A 156 15.14 14.21 -11.39
CA LEU A 156 14.92 12.76 -11.29
C LEU A 156 14.30 12.43 -9.93
N ILE A 157 13.11 11.83 -9.94
CA ILE A 157 12.35 11.47 -8.73
C ILE A 157 12.29 9.95 -8.63
N PHE A 158 12.76 9.41 -7.51
CA PHE A 158 12.70 7.97 -7.22
C PHE A 158 11.50 7.64 -6.33
N SER A 159 10.79 6.57 -6.67
CA SER A 159 9.70 6.01 -5.87
C SER A 159 9.72 4.50 -5.92
N GLU A 160 9.36 3.86 -4.81
CA GLU A 160 9.36 2.40 -4.66
C GLU A 160 8.19 1.74 -5.42
N TYR A 161 7.06 2.44 -5.56
CA TYR A 161 5.83 1.87 -6.09
C TYR A 161 5.46 2.47 -7.45
N ARG A 162 5.17 1.60 -8.43
CA ARG A 162 4.72 2.02 -9.77
C ARG A 162 3.44 2.86 -9.75
N ASP A 163 2.49 2.54 -8.89
CA ASP A 163 1.27 3.34 -8.77
C ASP A 163 1.58 4.76 -8.32
N THR A 164 2.52 4.93 -7.37
CA THR A 164 3.00 6.26 -6.98
C THR A 164 3.68 6.99 -8.13
N VAL A 165 4.45 6.28 -8.98
CA VAL A 165 5.04 6.88 -10.18
C VAL A 165 3.97 7.39 -11.14
N GLU A 166 2.94 6.59 -11.43
CA GLU A 166 1.82 7.00 -12.28
C GLU A 166 1.12 8.25 -11.73
N HIS A 167 0.82 8.27 -10.44
CA HIS A 167 0.19 9.42 -9.78
C HIS A 167 1.06 10.68 -9.84
N LEU A 168 2.37 10.56 -9.60
CA LEU A 168 3.29 11.70 -9.68
C LEU A 168 3.43 12.24 -11.10
N VAL A 169 3.47 11.36 -12.12
CA VAL A 169 3.52 11.81 -13.52
C VAL A 169 2.26 12.61 -13.87
N GLU A 170 1.09 12.14 -13.47
CA GLU A 170 -0.16 12.87 -13.67
C GLU A 170 -0.17 14.23 -12.96
N ASP A 171 0.27 14.27 -11.69
CA ASP A 171 0.24 15.48 -10.88
C ASP A 171 1.27 16.52 -11.33
N LEU A 172 2.48 16.09 -11.71
CA LEU A 172 3.57 16.99 -12.08
C LEU A 172 3.45 17.52 -13.51
N ASN A 173 2.82 16.78 -14.44
CA ASN A 173 2.53 17.30 -15.79
C ASN A 173 1.49 18.44 -15.78
N GLN A 174 0.81 18.69 -14.67
CA GLN A 174 -0.05 19.86 -14.52
C GLN A 174 0.72 21.14 -14.18
N ILE A 175 2.02 21.06 -13.91
CA ILE A 175 2.87 22.24 -13.68
C ILE A 175 3.20 22.87 -15.05
N PRO A 176 2.90 24.16 -15.27
CA PRO A 176 3.22 24.83 -16.53
C PRO A 176 4.70 24.72 -16.89
N GLY A 177 5.00 24.21 -18.08
CA GLY A 177 6.37 24.06 -18.58
C GLY A 177 7.09 22.77 -18.13
N ALA A 178 6.49 21.97 -17.25
CA ALA A 178 7.04 20.65 -16.91
C ALA A 178 6.72 19.61 -17.99
N ILE A 179 7.72 18.82 -18.36
CA ILE A 179 7.56 17.62 -19.22
C ILE A 179 8.01 16.43 -18.38
N VAL A 180 7.05 15.63 -17.92
CA VAL A 180 7.31 14.54 -16.98
C VAL A 180 6.95 13.21 -17.61
N ASP A 181 7.88 12.27 -17.59
CA ASP A 181 7.67 10.90 -18.04
C ASP A 181 8.08 9.91 -16.95
N ARG A 182 7.54 8.69 -17.01
CA ARG A 182 7.87 7.60 -16.09
C ARG A 182 9.05 6.80 -16.61
N PHE A 183 9.88 6.34 -15.68
CA PHE A 183 10.88 5.30 -15.94
C PHE A 183 10.63 4.14 -14.98
N ILE A 184 10.08 3.03 -15.50
CA ILE A 184 9.79 1.83 -14.71
C ILE A 184 10.57 0.62 -15.23
N GLY A 185 10.89 -0.32 -14.34
CA GLY A 185 11.56 -1.57 -14.71
C GLY A 185 10.74 -2.45 -15.66
N GLN A 186 11.38 -3.49 -16.19
CA GLN A 186 10.83 -4.34 -17.25
C GLN A 186 9.89 -5.45 -16.75
N SER A 187 9.89 -5.72 -15.44
CA SER A 187 9.06 -6.78 -14.86
C SER A 187 7.57 -6.52 -15.06
N LYS A 188 6.78 -7.57 -15.26
CA LYS A 188 5.31 -7.48 -15.29
C LYS A 188 4.75 -7.48 -13.87
N ARG A 189 3.68 -6.72 -13.61
CA ARG A 189 2.95 -6.75 -12.33
C ARG A 189 1.45 -6.90 -12.61
N GLY A 190 0.95 -8.13 -12.49
CA GLY A 190 -0.44 -8.47 -12.85
C GLY A 190 -0.68 -8.21 -14.34
N LYS A 191 -1.72 -7.43 -14.66
CA LYS A 191 -2.04 -7.01 -16.04
C LYS A 191 -1.22 -5.81 -16.54
N LYS A 192 -0.42 -5.15 -15.67
CA LYS A 192 0.42 -4.01 -16.06
C LYS A 192 1.80 -4.50 -16.53
N GLU A 193 2.11 -4.20 -17.78
CA GLU A 193 3.43 -4.43 -18.37
C GLU A 193 4.46 -3.45 -17.81
N GLY A 194 5.72 -3.88 -17.73
CA GLY A 194 6.86 -2.98 -17.51
C GLY A 194 7.24 -2.25 -18.80
N MET A 195 8.22 -1.35 -18.73
CA MET A 195 8.82 -0.79 -19.95
C MET A 195 9.76 -1.81 -20.58
N THR A 196 9.75 -1.93 -21.90
CA THR A 196 10.77 -2.70 -22.62
C THR A 196 12.11 -1.96 -22.63
N GLN A 197 13.21 -2.68 -22.91
CA GLN A 197 14.55 -2.07 -23.07
C GLN A 197 14.59 -0.96 -24.12
N LYS A 198 13.70 -0.99 -25.13
CA LYS A 198 13.61 0.05 -26.17
C LYS A 198 12.78 1.25 -25.75
N GLN A 199 11.90 1.09 -24.76
CA GLN A 199 11.07 2.17 -24.22
C GLN A 199 11.79 2.93 -23.10
N GLN A 200 12.74 2.27 -22.41
CA GLN A 200 13.66 2.88 -21.45
C GLN A 200 14.77 3.65 -22.18
#